data_AF-A0AAU5V6W9-F1
#
_entry.id   AF-A0AAU5V6W9-F1
#
_cell.length_a   1.000
_cell.length_b   1.000
_cell.length_c   1.000
_cell.angle_alpha   90.00
_cell.angle_beta   90.00
_cell.angle_gamma   90.00
#
_symmetry.space_group_name_H-M   'P 1'
#
loop_
_entity.id
_entity.type
_entity.pdbx_description
1 polymer ?
#
loop_
_entity_poly.entity_id
_entity_poly.type
_entity_poly.pdbx_seq_one_letter_code
_entity_poly.pdbx_strand_id
1 'polypeptide(L)'
;MPASGTGPATSSASGWNTRLYWQWIGYNTIAFVTVLTAGFVLALLGSDALHLDLASGHVLVALLIATLGAILFGGVLGALQWLVVQQRVPLPRKVWITANIGPALLAWLLVIMPAVISAQDTDGDVSTTYLLAASQSLALGPLLGLSQSMVLRKVTGRWAWWIGANLASWLIVDAVIYLLGLLTNDLDVLTGDGSLVEIYLTLIATTPLTGRALLWVLAPSALTVPEAAPPPPPVTK
;
A
#
# COMPACT_ATOMS: atom_id res chain seq x y z
N MET A 1 -56.62 -5.50 10.27
CA MET A 1 -55.57 -4.91 9.42
C MET A 1 -54.24 -5.59 9.76
N PRO A 2 -53.79 -6.58 8.97
CA PRO A 2 -52.52 -7.24 9.24
C PRO A 2 -51.36 -6.33 8.85
N ALA A 3 -50.41 -6.14 9.78
CA ALA A 3 -49.19 -5.39 9.53
C ALA A 3 -48.36 -6.13 8.47
N SER A 4 -48.22 -5.50 7.31
CA SER A 4 -47.34 -5.91 6.23
C SER A 4 -45.91 -5.92 6.75
N GLY A 5 -45.44 -7.09 7.19
CA GLY A 5 -44.08 -7.28 7.66
C GLY A 5 -43.11 -6.94 6.53
N THR A 6 -42.30 -5.91 6.73
CA THR A 6 -41.15 -5.60 5.89
C THR A 6 -40.20 -6.79 5.98
N GLY A 7 -40.25 -7.66 4.98
CA GLY A 7 -39.34 -8.80 4.88
C GLY A 7 -37.90 -8.32 5.00
N PRO A 8 -37.02 -9.11 5.64
CA PRO A 8 -35.62 -8.74 5.84
C PRO A 8 -35.02 -8.39 4.48
N ALA A 9 -34.54 -7.15 4.35
CA ALA A 9 -33.87 -6.68 3.15
C ALA A 9 -32.78 -7.70 2.82
N THR A 10 -32.93 -8.37 1.67
CA THR A 10 -31.96 -9.35 1.18
C THR A 10 -30.64 -8.61 1.00
N SER A 11 -29.74 -8.79 1.96
CA SER A 11 -28.39 -8.24 1.90
C SER A 11 -27.78 -8.71 0.59
N SER A 12 -27.57 -7.77 -0.33
CA SER A 12 -27.08 -8.02 -1.68
C SER A 12 -25.90 -8.98 -1.66
N ALA A 13 -26.10 -10.17 -2.21
CA ALA A 13 -25.06 -11.20 -2.36
C ALA A 13 -23.87 -10.75 -3.22
N SER A 14 -23.98 -9.59 -3.89
CA SER A 14 -22.97 -9.08 -4.83
C SER A 14 -21.62 -8.73 -4.18
N GLY A 15 -21.55 -8.62 -2.85
CA GLY A 15 -20.34 -8.20 -2.13
C GLY A 15 -19.93 -6.75 -2.39
N TRP A 16 -20.57 -6.05 -3.32
CA TRP A 16 -20.31 -4.65 -3.64
C TRP A 16 -20.77 -3.72 -2.51
N ASN A 17 -19.93 -2.74 -2.16
CA ASN A 17 -20.26 -1.70 -1.21
C ASN A 17 -19.56 -0.39 -1.63
N THR A 18 -20.33 0.52 -2.23
CA THR A 18 -19.84 1.80 -2.75
C THR A 18 -19.16 2.66 -1.67
N ARG A 19 -19.65 2.62 -0.43
CA ARG A 19 -19.03 3.36 0.67
C ARG A 19 -17.64 2.84 0.99
N LEU A 20 -17.48 1.52 1.10
CA LEU A 20 -16.17 0.91 1.35
C LEU A 20 -15.19 1.13 0.19
N TYR A 21 -15.68 1.12 -1.05
CA TYR A 21 -14.88 1.44 -2.24
C TYR A 21 -14.26 2.83 -2.14
N TRP A 22 -15.08 3.85 -1.87
CA TRP A 22 -14.60 5.23 -1.74
C TRP A 22 -13.76 5.45 -0.48
N GLN A 23 -14.06 4.76 0.63
CA GLN A 23 -13.19 4.78 1.81
C GLN A 23 -11.81 4.20 1.52
N TRP A 24 -11.72 3.13 0.74
CA TRP A 24 -10.43 2.57 0.31
C TRP A 24 -9.62 3.58 -0.49
N ILE A 25 -10.22 4.19 -1.51
CA ILE A 25 -9.58 5.23 -2.33
C ILE A 25 -9.10 6.37 -1.44
N GLY A 26 -10.00 6.96 -0.65
CA GLY A 26 -9.68 8.10 0.20
C GLY A 26 -8.56 7.81 1.20
N TYR A 27 -8.59 6.66 1.88
CA TYR A 27 -7.56 6.29 2.84
C TYR A 27 -6.21 5.97 2.20
N ASN A 28 -6.16 5.35 1.03
CA ASN A 28 -4.90 5.15 0.31
C ASN A 28 -4.34 6.47 -0.22
N THR A 29 -5.19 7.36 -0.74
CA THR A 29 -4.79 8.71 -1.15
C THR A 29 -4.18 9.49 0.02
N ILE A 30 -4.84 9.51 1.18
CA ILE A 30 -4.31 10.16 2.38
C ILE A 30 -2.97 9.54 2.79
N ALA A 31 -2.86 8.20 2.77
CA ALA A 31 -1.62 7.51 3.10
C ALA A 31 -0.48 7.95 2.17
N PHE A 32 -0.67 7.89 0.85
CA PHE A 32 0.35 8.28 -0.12
C PHE A 32 0.75 9.75 0.02
N VAL A 33 -0.22 10.65 0.14
CA VAL A 33 0.06 12.08 0.33
C VAL A 33 0.89 12.31 1.59
N THR A 34 0.45 11.73 2.72
CA THR A 34 1.13 11.89 4.01
C THR A 34 2.57 11.40 3.95
N VAL A 35 2.74 10.20 3.38
CA VAL A 35 4.01 9.50 3.36
C VAL A 35 5.01 10.16 2.41
N LEU A 36 4.57 10.55 1.21
CA LEU A 36 5.42 11.29 0.26
C LEU A 36 5.79 12.66 0.80
N THR A 37 4.84 13.39 1.39
CA THR A 37 5.11 14.71 1.97
C THR A 37 6.13 14.61 3.10
N ALA A 38 5.93 13.65 4.02
CA ALA A 38 6.85 13.44 5.13
C ALA A 38 8.24 12.99 4.64
N GLY A 39 8.30 12.10 3.64
CA GLY A 39 9.56 11.70 3.01
C GLY A 39 10.30 12.88 2.37
N PHE A 40 9.60 13.72 1.62
CA PHE A 40 10.14 14.93 1.01
C PHE A 40 10.68 15.91 2.06
N VAL A 41 9.90 16.19 3.11
CA VAL A 41 10.35 17.04 4.22
C VAL A 41 11.58 16.45 4.92
N LEU A 42 11.62 15.14 5.14
CA LEU A 42 12.79 14.48 5.72
C LEU A 42 14.01 14.56 4.80
N ALA A 43 13.83 14.45 3.48
CA ALA A 43 14.91 14.61 2.51
C ALA A 43 15.49 16.03 2.55
N LEU A 44 14.63 17.06 2.52
CA LEU A 44 15.04 18.46 2.64
C LEU A 44 15.77 18.75 3.96
N LEU A 45 15.23 18.28 5.08
CA LEU A 45 15.88 18.45 6.38
C LEU A 45 17.22 17.66 6.45
N GLY A 46 17.29 16.50 5.80
CA GLY A 46 18.49 15.68 5.74
C GLY A 46 19.62 16.32 4.93
N SER A 47 19.30 16.88 3.75
CA SER A 47 20.28 17.58 2.90
C SER A 47 20.79 18.84 3.56
N ASP A 48 19.89 19.66 4.10
CA ASP A 48 20.24 21.02 4.51
C ASP A 48 20.75 21.09 5.96
N ALA A 49 20.12 20.36 6.87
CA ALA A 49 20.37 20.54 8.30
C ALA A 49 21.48 19.64 8.84
N LEU A 50 21.69 18.46 8.26
CA LEU A 50 22.54 17.45 8.88
C LEU A 50 23.83 17.16 8.11
N HIS A 51 23.99 17.65 6.88
CA HIS A 51 25.13 17.33 5.99
C HIS A 51 25.52 15.85 6.11
N LEU A 52 24.52 14.97 6.21
CA LEU A 52 24.75 13.55 6.43
C LEU A 52 25.32 13.01 5.13
N ASP A 53 26.63 12.94 5.11
CA ASP A 53 27.35 12.12 4.17
C ASP A 53 27.03 10.66 4.51
N LEU A 54 25.90 10.15 4.00
CA LEU A 54 25.54 8.74 4.18
C LEU A 54 26.55 7.84 3.48
N ALA A 55 27.29 8.37 2.49
CA ALA A 55 28.38 7.69 1.81
C ALA A 55 29.63 7.53 2.69
N SER A 56 29.85 8.42 3.66
CA SER A 56 30.94 8.30 4.66
C SER A 56 30.82 7.11 5.62
N GLY A 57 29.83 6.22 5.44
CA GLY A 57 29.86 4.86 5.99
C GLY A 57 29.07 4.63 7.28
N HIS A 58 28.15 5.53 7.64
CA HIS A 58 27.27 5.30 8.78
C HIS A 58 26.10 4.37 8.42
N VAL A 59 26.39 3.09 8.20
CA VAL A 59 25.41 2.01 7.99
C VAL A 59 24.28 2.06 9.04
N LEU A 60 24.61 2.42 10.28
CA LEU A 60 23.61 2.58 11.35
C LEU A 60 22.59 3.69 11.06
N VAL A 61 23.03 4.83 10.52
CA VAL A 61 22.15 5.95 10.16
C VAL A 61 21.27 5.56 8.98
N ALA A 62 21.85 4.92 7.95
CA ALA A 62 21.10 4.38 6.82
C ALA A 62 20.01 3.37 7.26
N LEU A 63 20.35 2.44 8.15
CA LEU A 63 19.41 1.47 8.72
C LEU A 63 18.31 2.16 9.53
N LEU A 64 18.65 3.20 10.30
CA LEU A 64 17.68 3.95 11.09
C LEU A 64 16.71 4.73 10.19
N ILE A 65 17.21 5.42 9.15
CA ILE A 65 16.39 6.12 8.16
C ILE A 65 15.48 5.12 7.43
N ALA A 66 16.02 4.00 6.93
CA ALA A 66 15.25 2.97 6.27
C ALA A 66 14.15 2.39 7.19
N THR A 67 14.46 2.18 8.47
CA THR A 67 13.50 1.67 9.45
C THR A 67 12.39 2.69 9.73
N LEU A 68 12.74 3.95 9.95
CA LEU A 68 11.76 5.02 10.17
C LEU A 68 10.88 5.22 8.93
N GLY A 69 11.49 5.23 7.76
CA GLY A 69 10.81 5.27 6.48
C GLY A 69 9.85 4.10 6.29
N ALA A 70 10.27 2.88 6.58
CA ALA A 70 9.43 1.69 6.50
C ALA A 70 8.26 1.70 7.50
N ILE A 71 8.50 2.16 8.72
CA ILE A 71 7.45 2.32 9.74
C ILE A 71 6.45 3.39 9.31
N LEU A 72 6.92 4.50 8.75
CA LEU A 72 6.06 5.57 8.26
C LEU A 72 5.24 5.09 7.06
N PHE A 73 5.90 4.57 6.02
CA PHE A 73 5.25 4.06 4.80
C PHE A 73 4.29 2.91 5.14
N GLY A 74 4.82 1.80 5.64
CA GLY A 74 4.05 0.59 5.90
C GLY A 74 3.08 0.73 7.08
N GLY A 75 3.43 1.52 8.09
CA GLY A 75 2.60 1.75 9.26
C GLY A 75 1.40 2.63 8.97
N VAL A 76 1.58 3.80 8.33
CA VAL A 76 0.47 4.70 8.00
C VAL A 76 -0.45 4.06 6.97
N LEU A 77 0.12 3.55 5.86
CA LEU A 77 -0.66 2.87 4.83
C LEU A 77 -1.41 1.66 5.38
N GLY A 78 -0.71 0.79 6.11
CA GLY A 78 -1.30 -0.40 6.72
C GLY A 78 -2.39 -0.06 7.73
N ALA A 79 -2.19 0.96 8.57
CA ALA A 79 -3.19 1.37 9.56
C ALA A 79 -4.47 1.91 8.90
N LEU A 80 -4.34 2.74 7.86
CA LEU A 80 -5.48 3.30 7.15
C LEU A 80 -6.22 2.26 6.31
N GLN A 81 -5.50 1.36 5.63
CA GLN A 81 -6.11 0.23 4.93
C GLN A 81 -6.84 -0.72 5.90
N TRP A 82 -6.28 -0.97 7.08
CA TRP A 82 -6.90 -1.81 8.10
C TRP A 82 -8.28 -1.29 8.51
N LEU A 83 -8.50 0.02 8.56
CA LEU A 83 -9.80 0.62 8.89
C LEU A 83 -10.91 0.22 7.91
N VAL A 84 -10.57 -0.07 6.65
CA VAL A 84 -11.52 -0.59 5.64
C VAL A 84 -11.66 -2.09 5.78
N VAL A 85 -10.54 -2.81 5.89
CA VAL A 85 -10.51 -4.27 5.94
C VAL A 85 -11.28 -4.80 7.16
N GLN A 86 -11.14 -4.16 8.32
CA GLN A 86 -11.82 -4.57 9.56
C GLN A 86 -13.35 -4.53 9.45
N GLN A 87 -13.91 -3.72 8.53
CA GLN A 87 -15.35 -3.64 8.31
C GLN A 87 -15.89 -4.88 7.58
N ARG A 88 -15.02 -5.73 7.03
CA ARG A 88 -15.38 -6.97 6.34
C ARG A 88 -14.96 -8.22 7.09
N VAL A 89 -13.78 -8.18 7.70
CA VAL A 89 -13.18 -9.34 8.37
C VAL A 89 -12.52 -8.88 9.67
N PRO A 90 -12.71 -9.59 10.80
CA PRO A 90 -12.12 -9.21 12.08
C PRO A 90 -10.62 -9.56 12.12
N LEU A 91 -9.81 -8.85 11.33
CA LEU A 91 -8.36 -9.04 11.29
C LEU A 91 -7.66 -8.20 12.37
N PRO A 92 -6.72 -8.79 13.15
CA PRO A 92 -5.95 -8.04 14.13
C PRO A 92 -5.11 -6.93 13.48
N ARG A 93 -5.24 -5.69 13.98
CA ARG A 93 -4.52 -4.51 13.47
C ARG A 93 -3.02 -4.73 13.32
N LYS A 94 -2.39 -5.30 14.36
CA LYS A 94 -0.94 -5.54 14.41
C LYS A 94 -0.49 -6.41 13.24
N VAL A 95 -1.20 -7.51 12.96
CA VAL A 95 -0.86 -8.46 11.89
C VAL A 95 -0.92 -7.79 10.52
N TRP A 96 -1.97 -7.00 10.27
CA TRP A 96 -2.12 -6.29 9.01
C TRP A 96 -1.03 -5.22 8.82
N ILE A 97 -0.75 -4.43 9.85
CA ILE A 97 0.30 -3.39 9.78
C ILE A 97 1.68 -4.02 9.57
N THR A 98 2.02 -5.09 10.28
CA THR A 98 3.33 -5.75 10.10
C THR A 98 3.49 -6.32 8.69
N ALA A 99 2.40 -6.78 8.07
CA ALA A 99 2.42 -7.24 6.68
C ALA A 99 2.69 -6.12 5.68
N ASN A 100 2.50 -4.85 6.06
CA ASN A 100 2.85 -3.70 5.23
C ASN A 100 4.28 -3.20 5.51
N ILE A 101 4.71 -3.20 6.78
CA ILE A 101 6.04 -2.72 7.18
C ILE A 101 7.16 -3.58 6.57
N GLY A 102 7.02 -4.90 6.56
CA GLY A 102 8.06 -5.81 6.04
C GLY A 102 8.47 -5.50 4.59
N PRO A 103 7.53 -5.54 3.63
CA PRO A 103 7.80 -5.13 2.25
C PRO A 103 8.33 -3.69 2.12
N ALA A 104 7.79 -2.74 2.91
CA ALA A 104 8.28 -1.37 2.90
C ALA A 104 9.75 -1.28 3.35
N LEU A 105 10.16 -2.05 4.35
CA LEU A 105 11.55 -2.11 4.79
C LEU A 105 12.47 -2.64 3.70
N LEU A 106 12.04 -3.69 2.99
CA LEU A 106 12.78 -4.20 1.84
C LEU A 106 12.88 -3.16 0.72
N ALA A 107 11.80 -2.42 0.45
CA ALA A 107 11.78 -1.32 -0.50
C ALA A 107 12.80 -0.23 -0.15
N TRP A 108 12.83 0.17 1.13
CA TRP A 108 13.78 1.16 1.63
C TRP A 108 15.22 0.69 1.51
N LEU A 109 15.53 -0.53 1.93
CA LEU A 109 16.90 -1.05 1.95
C LEU A 109 17.45 -1.35 0.56
N LEU A 110 16.60 -1.83 -0.36
CA LEU A 110 17.05 -2.34 -1.66
C LEU A 110 16.89 -1.35 -2.80
N VAL A 111 16.02 -0.33 -2.66
CA VAL A 111 15.71 0.61 -3.74
C VAL A 111 16.00 2.04 -3.32
N ILE A 112 15.35 2.51 -2.24
CA ILE A 112 15.39 3.93 -1.87
C ILE A 112 16.78 4.32 -1.35
N MET A 113 17.31 3.60 -0.36
CA MET A 113 18.60 3.95 0.25
C MET A 113 19.76 3.89 -0.75
N PRO A 114 19.91 2.85 -1.60
CA PRO A 114 20.96 2.83 -2.61
C PRO A 114 20.86 4.00 -3.59
N ALA A 115 19.65 4.38 -4.03
CA ALA A 115 19.45 5.51 -4.93
C ALA A 115 19.82 6.84 -4.26
N VAL A 116 19.41 7.03 -2.99
CA VAL A 116 19.76 8.23 -2.21
C VAL A 116 21.27 8.36 -2.02
N ILE A 117 21.96 7.27 -1.65
CA ILE A 117 23.42 7.25 -1.48
C ILE A 117 24.11 7.58 -2.80
N SER A 118 23.68 6.96 -3.91
CA SER A 118 24.24 7.24 -5.24
C SER A 118 24.03 8.68 -5.69
N ALA A 119 22.90 9.31 -5.35
CA ALA A 119 22.67 10.73 -5.65
C ALA A 119 23.62 11.63 -4.85
N GLN A 120 23.85 11.32 -3.58
CA GLN A 120 24.81 12.06 -2.75
C GLN A 120 26.24 11.95 -3.28
N ASP A 121 26.67 10.74 -3.67
CA ASP A 121 28.03 10.49 -4.20
C ASP A 121 28.33 11.24 -5.50
N THR A 122 27.29 11.62 -6.24
CA THR A 122 27.42 12.28 -7.55
C THR A 122 27.06 13.76 -7.51
N ASP A 123 26.91 14.35 -6.31
CA ASP A 123 26.42 15.72 -6.11
C ASP A 123 25.06 15.99 -6.82
N GLY A 124 24.24 14.94 -6.96
CA GLY A 124 22.92 15.00 -7.59
C GLY A 124 21.82 15.50 -6.65
N ASP A 125 20.64 15.79 -7.21
CA ASP A 125 19.48 16.16 -6.41
C ASP A 125 18.92 14.94 -5.65
N VAL A 126 19.25 14.88 -4.36
CA VAL A 126 18.80 13.85 -3.41
C VAL A 126 17.29 13.84 -3.25
N SER A 127 16.63 15.00 -3.28
CA SER A 127 15.18 15.09 -3.08
C SER A 127 14.43 14.49 -4.25
N THR A 128 14.84 14.85 -5.47
CA THR A 128 14.27 14.30 -6.70
C THR A 128 14.55 12.80 -6.83
N THR A 129 15.79 12.36 -6.54
CA THR A 129 16.16 10.95 -6.58
C THR A 129 15.41 10.14 -5.52
N TYR A 130 15.23 10.68 -4.31
CA TYR A 130 14.42 10.07 -3.26
C TYR A 130 12.98 9.86 -3.73
N LEU A 131 12.36 10.87 -4.34
CA LEU A 131 10.98 10.80 -4.82
C LEU A 131 10.81 9.77 -5.94
N LEU A 132 11.74 9.75 -6.89
CA LEU A 132 11.76 8.74 -7.97
C LEU A 132 11.99 7.34 -7.42
N ALA A 133 12.96 7.16 -6.52
CA ALA A 133 13.21 5.85 -5.92
C ALA A 133 12.03 5.41 -5.06
N ALA A 134 11.40 6.32 -4.31
CA ALA A 134 10.20 6.04 -3.54
C ALA A 134 9.03 5.62 -4.46
N SER A 135 8.81 6.33 -5.57
CA SER A 135 7.76 5.97 -6.54
C SER A 135 8.03 4.62 -7.20
N GLN A 136 9.27 4.34 -7.61
CA GLN A 136 9.71 3.06 -8.15
C GLN A 136 9.62 1.93 -7.11
N SER A 137 9.95 2.21 -5.86
CA SER A 137 9.89 1.22 -4.78
C SER A 137 8.44 0.79 -4.48
N LEU A 138 7.47 1.64 -4.78
CA LEU A 138 6.06 1.27 -4.70
C LEU A 138 5.68 0.26 -5.80
N ALA A 139 6.43 0.18 -6.91
CA ALA A 139 6.34 -0.93 -7.87
C ALA A 139 6.73 -2.30 -7.27
N LEU A 140 7.27 -2.35 -6.04
CA LEU A 140 7.26 -3.56 -5.21
C LEU A 140 5.86 -3.93 -4.69
N GLY A 141 4.80 -3.34 -5.25
CA GLY A 141 3.41 -3.71 -5.02
C GLY A 141 3.12 -5.20 -5.06
N PRO A 142 3.76 -6.04 -5.91
CA PRO A 142 3.63 -7.48 -5.81
C PRO A 142 4.12 -8.05 -4.48
N LEU A 143 5.19 -7.51 -3.89
CA LEU A 143 5.71 -7.92 -2.58
C LEU A 143 4.76 -7.51 -1.46
N LEU A 144 4.19 -6.30 -1.54
CA LEU A 144 3.16 -5.84 -0.62
C LEU A 144 1.89 -6.69 -0.73
N GLY A 145 1.42 -6.93 -1.95
CA GLY A 145 0.29 -7.80 -2.26
C GLY A 145 0.51 -9.23 -1.76
N LEU A 146 1.71 -9.79 -1.96
CA LEU A 146 2.09 -11.10 -1.45
C LEU A 146 2.01 -11.14 0.08
N SER A 147 2.65 -10.21 0.76
CA SER A 147 2.66 -10.15 2.23
C SER A 147 1.24 -10.02 2.81
N GLN A 148 0.43 -9.13 2.25
CA GLN A 148 -0.97 -8.96 2.65
C GLN A 148 -1.81 -10.21 2.32
N SER A 149 -1.55 -10.87 1.19
CA SER A 149 -2.27 -12.07 0.79
C SER A 149 -2.05 -13.24 1.76
N MET A 150 -0.85 -13.32 2.38
CA MET A 150 -0.56 -14.32 3.42
C MET A 150 -1.39 -14.10 4.68
N VAL A 151 -1.73 -12.85 5.01
CA VAL A 151 -2.69 -12.53 6.08
C VAL A 151 -4.12 -12.87 5.65
N LEU A 152 -4.50 -12.50 4.42
CA LEU A 152 -5.84 -12.75 3.86
C LEU A 152 -6.15 -14.23 3.68
N ARG A 153 -5.14 -15.08 3.46
CA ARG A 153 -5.29 -16.54 3.32
C ARG A 153 -6.07 -17.18 4.47
N LYS A 154 -6.04 -16.57 5.66
CA LYS A 154 -6.75 -17.07 6.85
C LYS A 154 -8.25 -16.73 6.87
N VAL A 155 -8.71 -15.81 6.01
CA VAL A 155 -10.08 -15.26 6.07
C VAL A 155 -10.83 -15.31 4.76
N THR A 156 -10.17 -15.54 3.61
CA THR A 156 -10.82 -15.61 2.31
C THR A 156 -10.17 -16.67 1.41
N GLY A 157 -11.01 -17.40 0.66
CA GLY A 157 -10.56 -18.35 -0.36
C GLY A 157 -9.99 -17.67 -1.62
N ARG A 158 -10.18 -16.35 -1.77
CA ARG A 158 -9.72 -15.56 -2.92
C ARG A 158 -8.39 -14.82 -2.67
N TRP A 159 -7.66 -15.16 -1.61
CA TRP A 159 -6.46 -14.45 -1.18
C TRP A 159 -5.40 -14.30 -2.29
N ALA A 160 -5.21 -15.30 -3.15
CA ALA A 160 -4.18 -15.26 -4.20
C ALA A 160 -4.46 -14.18 -5.27
N TRP A 161 -5.73 -13.87 -5.52
CA TRP A 161 -6.12 -12.82 -6.45
C TRP A 161 -5.75 -11.42 -5.95
N TRP A 162 -5.52 -11.26 -4.64
CA TRP A 162 -4.99 -10.01 -4.09
C TRP A 162 -3.59 -9.71 -4.63
N ILE A 163 -2.77 -10.73 -4.84
CA ILE A 163 -1.43 -10.59 -5.45
C ILE A 163 -1.59 -10.09 -6.88
N GLY A 164 -2.43 -10.75 -7.67
CA GLY A 164 -2.71 -10.38 -9.06
C GLY A 164 -3.29 -8.98 -9.18
N ALA A 165 -4.17 -8.57 -8.27
CA ALA A 165 -4.74 -7.23 -8.26
C ALA A 165 -3.70 -6.15 -7.98
N ASN A 166 -2.79 -6.38 -7.02
CA ASN A 166 -1.70 -5.45 -6.75
C ASN A 166 -0.78 -5.34 -7.97
N LEU A 167 -0.33 -6.49 -8.52
CA LEU A 167 0.52 -6.50 -9.72
C LEU A 167 -0.15 -5.77 -10.91
N ALA A 168 -1.41 -6.07 -11.20
CA ALA A 168 -2.14 -5.45 -12.29
C ALA A 168 -2.33 -3.94 -12.08
N SER A 169 -2.58 -3.50 -10.85
CA SER A 169 -2.72 -2.07 -10.54
C SER A 169 -1.44 -1.31 -10.83
N TRP A 170 -0.30 -1.91 -10.53
CA TRP A 170 1.01 -1.34 -10.84
C TRP A 170 1.30 -1.30 -12.33
N LEU A 171 1.14 -2.44 -13.03
CA LEU A 171 1.39 -2.49 -14.47
C LEU A 171 0.52 -1.49 -15.24
N ILE A 172 -0.73 -1.30 -14.82
CA ILE A 172 -1.61 -0.30 -15.43
C ILE A 172 -1.10 1.12 -15.18
N VAL A 173 -0.65 1.40 -13.95
CA VAL A 173 -0.14 2.73 -13.62
C VAL A 173 1.17 3.03 -14.35
N ASP A 174 2.10 2.08 -14.42
CA ASP A 174 3.33 2.22 -15.21
C ASP A 174 3.01 2.44 -16.70
N ALA A 175 2.08 1.67 -17.26
CA ALA A 175 1.65 1.84 -18.65
C ALA A 175 1.00 3.20 -18.89
N VAL A 176 0.16 3.68 -17.96
CA VAL A 176 -0.48 4.99 -18.06
C VAL A 176 0.54 6.12 -18.00
N ILE A 177 1.50 6.08 -17.07
CA ILE A 177 2.58 7.06 -16.99
C ILE A 177 3.38 7.07 -18.30
N TYR A 178 3.79 5.88 -18.76
CA TYR A 178 4.57 5.76 -19.98
C TYR A 178 3.83 6.37 -21.18
N LEU A 179 2.53 6.08 -21.33
CA LEU A 179 1.71 6.66 -22.38
C LEU A 179 1.52 8.17 -22.23
N LEU A 180 1.34 8.67 -21.00
CA LEU A 180 1.25 10.11 -20.73
C LEU A 180 2.54 10.84 -21.08
N GLY A 181 3.69 10.26 -20.74
CA GLY A 181 5.01 10.78 -21.12
C GLY A 181 5.17 10.86 -22.64
N LEU A 182 4.78 9.81 -23.36
CA LEU A 182 4.78 9.82 -24.83
C LEU A 182 3.87 10.89 -25.44
N LEU A 183 2.73 11.19 -24.79
CA LEU A 183 1.72 12.10 -25.33
C LEU A 183 2.01 13.57 -25.07
N THR A 184 2.75 13.89 -24.02
CA THR A 184 2.85 15.28 -23.55
C THR A 184 4.16 15.96 -23.92
N ASN A 185 5.21 15.26 -24.34
CA ASN A 185 6.57 15.77 -24.59
C ASN A 185 7.22 16.57 -23.43
N ASP A 186 6.42 17.00 -22.45
CA ASP A 186 6.76 17.78 -21.26
C ASP A 186 6.59 16.94 -19.97
N LEU A 187 5.95 15.74 -20.01
CA LEU A 187 5.98 14.80 -18.88
C LEU A 187 7.16 13.85 -19.05
N ASP A 188 8.35 14.31 -18.67
CA ASP A 188 9.53 13.46 -18.68
C ASP A 188 9.81 12.88 -17.29
N VAL A 189 8.99 11.92 -16.89
CA VAL A 189 9.17 11.14 -15.65
C VAL A 189 10.49 10.36 -15.66
N LEU A 190 11.02 10.04 -16.84
CA LEU A 190 12.17 9.18 -17.02
C LEU A 190 13.51 9.95 -17.01
N THR A 191 13.52 11.25 -17.32
CA THR A 191 14.74 12.08 -17.25
C THR A 191 14.92 12.87 -15.96
N GLY A 192 13.91 12.90 -15.08
CA GLY A 192 14.03 13.48 -13.74
C GLY A 192 13.38 14.87 -13.56
N ASP A 193 12.75 15.42 -14.59
CA ASP A 193 11.97 16.66 -14.51
C ASP A 193 10.49 16.44 -14.10
N GLY A 194 10.11 15.18 -13.86
CA GLY A 194 8.76 14.77 -13.49
C GLY A 194 8.22 15.57 -12.29
N SER A 195 7.13 16.31 -12.51
CA SER A 195 6.56 17.15 -11.47
C SER A 195 6.09 16.30 -10.28
N LEU A 196 6.26 16.82 -9.05
CA LEU A 196 5.70 16.21 -7.83
C LEU A 196 4.22 15.81 -8.00
N VAL A 197 3.45 16.63 -8.72
CA VAL A 197 2.03 16.38 -8.99
C VAL A 197 1.83 15.04 -9.71
N GLU A 198 2.70 14.71 -10.65
CA GLU A 198 2.62 13.48 -11.43
C GLU A 198 2.85 12.22 -10.59
N ILE A 199 3.84 12.25 -9.70
CA ILE A 199 4.10 11.16 -8.74
C ILE A 199 2.86 10.93 -7.86
N TYR A 200 2.23 12.00 -7.38
CA TYR A 200 1.04 11.88 -6.55
C TYR A 200 -0.17 11.35 -7.33
N LEU A 201 -0.41 11.86 -8.53
CA LEU A 201 -1.53 11.42 -9.38
C LEU A 201 -1.39 9.94 -9.76
N THR A 202 -0.19 9.51 -10.09
CA THR A 202 0.18 8.12 -10.35
C THR A 202 -0.23 7.19 -9.21
N LEU A 203 0.17 7.52 -7.99
CA LEU A 203 -0.16 6.69 -6.84
C LEU A 203 -1.65 6.66 -6.53
N ILE A 204 -2.32 7.80 -6.69
CA ILE A 204 -3.78 7.89 -6.51
C ILE A 204 -4.50 7.03 -7.56
N ALA A 205 -4.00 6.99 -8.80
CA ALA A 205 -4.59 6.21 -9.88
C ALA A 205 -4.54 4.69 -9.67
N THR A 206 -3.63 4.16 -8.83
CA THR A 206 -3.61 2.72 -8.48
C THR A 206 -4.77 2.31 -7.56
N THR A 207 -5.32 3.27 -6.80
CA THR A 207 -6.25 3.00 -5.69
C THR A 207 -7.64 2.48 -6.12
N PRO A 208 -8.24 2.89 -7.25
CA PRO A 208 -9.54 2.39 -7.68
C PRO A 208 -9.51 0.90 -8.01
N LEU A 209 -8.45 0.43 -8.70
CA LEU A 209 -8.35 -0.98 -9.10
C LEU A 209 -8.15 -1.88 -7.87
N THR A 210 -7.21 -1.53 -6.99
CA THR A 210 -7.01 -2.26 -5.72
C THR A 210 -8.26 -2.21 -4.84
N GLY A 211 -9.01 -1.11 -4.83
CA GLY A 211 -10.27 -0.99 -4.08
C GLY A 211 -11.35 -1.92 -4.59
N ARG A 212 -11.52 -2.01 -5.92
CA ARG A 212 -12.46 -2.96 -6.53
C ARG A 212 -12.05 -4.40 -6.25
N ALA A 213 -10.77 -4.72 -6.38
CA ALA A 213 -10.25 -6.05 -6.07
C ALA A 213 -10.45 -6.42 -4.60
N LEU A 214 -10.23 -5.48 -3.67
CA LEU A 214 -10.42 -5.71 -2.25
C LEU A 214 -11.86 -6.12 -1.94
N LEU A 215 -12.83 -5.38 -2.48
CA LEU A 215 -14.25 -5.71 -2.29
C LEU A 215 -14.62 -7.08 -2.83
N TRP A 216 -13.99 -7.51 -3.92
CA TRP A 216 -14.23 -8.83 -4.51
C TRP A 216 -13.52 -9.96 -3.73
N VAL A 217 -12.29 -9.73 -3.26
CA VAL A 217 -11.51 -10.66 -2.44
C VAL A 217 -12.17 -10.85 -1.07
N LEU A 218 -12.74 -9.79 -0.49
CA LEU A 218 -13.43 -9.79 0.80
C LEU A 218 -14.96 -9.85 0.67
N ALA A 219 -15.47 -10.29 -0.48
CA ALA A 219 -16.90 -10.48 -0.66
C ALA A 219 -17.41 -11.55 0.34
N PRO A 220 -18.62 -11.42 0.92
CA PRO A 220 -19.12 -12.37 1.92
C PRO A 220 -19.10 -13.83 1.45
N SER A 221 -19.39 -14.06 0.16
CA SER A 221 -19.36 -15.38 -0.47
C SER A 221 -17.96 -15.99 -0.63
N ALA A 222 -16.90 -15.20 -0.43
CA ALA A 222 -15.51 -15.64 -0.50
C ALA A 222 -14.88 -15.87 0.88
N LEU A 223 -15.54 -15.44 1.95
CA LEU A 223 -15.01 -15.56 3.29
C LEU A 223 -15.02 -17.02 3.73
N THR A 224 -13.93 -17.45 4.36
CA THR A 224 -13.85 -18.79 4.94
C THR A 224 -14.71 -18.81 6.21
N VAL A 225 -15.68 -19.71 6.27
CA VAL A 225 -16.45 -19.95 7.49
C VAL A 225 -15.47 -20.42 8.56
N PRO A 226 -15.44 -19.80 9.75
CA PRO A 226 -14.65 -20.33 10.86
C PRO A 226 -15.04 -21.80 11.05
N GLU A 227 -14.06 -22.70 10.97
CA GLU A 227 -14.29 -24.10 11.25
C GLU A 227 -14.98 -24.18 12.61
N ALA A 228 -16.22 -24.67 12.62
CA ALA A 228 -16.99 -24.77 13.84
C ALA A 228 -16.15 -25.58 14.82
N ALA A 229 -15.93 -25.07 16.03
CA ALA A 229 -15.22 -25.81 17.05
C ALA A 229 -15.86 -27.21 17.15
N PRO A 230 -15.05 -28.28 17.17
CA PRO A 230 -15.60 -29.62 17.30
C PRO A 230 -16.51 -29.65 18.54
N PRO A 231 -17.67 -30.32 18.47
CA PRO A 231 -18.57 -30.39 19.60
C PRO A 231 -17.82 -30.90 20.82
N PRO A 232 -18.10 -30.37 22.03
CA PRO A 232 -17.44 -30.83 23.24
C PRO A 232 -17.60 -32.36 23.36
N PRO A 233 -16.57 -33.08 23.85
CA PRO A 233 -16.65 -34.53 24.01
C PRO A 233 -17.88 -34.89 24.86
N PRO A 234 -18.56 -36.02 24.59
CA PRO A 234 -19.71 -36.45 25.37
C PRO A 234 -19.31 -36.59 26.84
N VAL A 235 -20.04 -35.93 27.73
CA VAL A 235 -19.83 -36.04 29.18
C VAL A 235 -20.26 -37.46 29.60
N THR A 236 -19.29 -38.35 29.83
CA THR A 236 -19.53 -39.67 30.44
C THR A 236 -19.89 -39.46 31.91
N LYS A 237 -21.11 -39.87 32.29
CA LYS A 237 -21.55 -39.97 33.68
C LYS A 237 -21.22 -41.33 34.26
#